data_AF-A0A937YZ53-F1
#
_entry.id   AF-A0A937YZ53-F1
#
_cell.length_a   1.000
_cell.length_b   1.000
_cell.length_c   1.000
_cell.angle_alpha   90.00
_cell.angle_beta   90.00
_cell.angle_gamma   90.00
#
_symmetry.space_group_name_H-M   'P 1'
#
loop_
_entity.id
_entity.type
_entity.pdbx_description
1 polymer ?
#
loop_
_entity_poly.entity_id
_entity_poly.type
_entity_poly.pdbx_seq_one_letter_code
_entity_poly.pdbx_strand_id
1 'polypeptide(L)'
;MIDHALERSNLREIEGLNQRGGRTLSIVDVMRAGTVPPEVAGFLLWRVAHGASFLTGAVPGSAGKSTLLADLLGMLPPGERIVTTPDDRAVAAALREARRTGRCHLCHEIGAGHWYGYLWGPTVGRFFRLQEAGGRIAGCLHADDPVQMRGILLAPTLGVTPEAFGGVGLLLFMGRAGGVRVVDSLWTADGAGDHELV
;
A
#
# COMPACT_ATOMS: atom_id res chain seq x y z
N MET A 1 16.97 16.13 13.11
CA MET A 1 16.99 17.16 12.04
C MET A 1 16.18 16.61 10.89
N ILE A 2 15.21 17.36 10.35
CA ILE A 2 14.37 16.90 9.24
C ILE A 2 15.21 16.90 7.96
N ASP A 3 15.33 15.76 7.28
CA ASP A 3 15.97 15.69 5.97
C ASP A 3 14.99 16.18 4.90
N HIS A 4 15.05 17.47 4.59
CA HIS A 4 14.17 18.07 3.59
C HIS A 4 14.35 17.49 2.17
N ALA A 5 15.49 16.87 1.85
CA ALA A 5 15.68 16.23 0.55
C ALA A 5 14.93 14.90 0.50
N LEU A 6 14.95 14.13 1.59
CA LEU A 6 14.14 12.93 1.73
C LEU A 6 12.64 13.25 1.65
N GLU A 7 12.16 14.23 2.42
CA GLU A 7 10.72 14.57 2.42
C GLU A 7 10.23 15.02 1.04
N ARG A 8 11.04 15.82 0.31
CA ARG A 8 10.72 16.19 -1.08
C ARG A 8 10.71 14.98 -2.02
N SER A 9 11.58 14.00 -1.80
CA SER A 9 11.59 12.75 -2.57
C SER A 9 10.31 11.95 -2.30
N ASN A 10 9.97 11.75 -1.04
CA ASN A 10 8.76 11.02 -0.63
C ASN A 10 7.49 11.69 -1.17
N LEU A 11 7.40 13.03 -1.07
CA LEU A 11 6.28 13.77 -1.61
C LEU A 11 6.09 13.53 -3.11
N ARG A 12 7.17 13.46 -3.90
CA ARG A 12 7.08 13.16 -5.34
C ARG A 12 6.54 11.75 -5.61
N GLU A 13 6.95 10.76 -4.83
CA GLU A 13 6.42 9.39 -4.96
C GLU A 13 4.91 9.35 -4.61
N ILE A 14 4.51 10.05 -3.54
CA ILE A 14 3.10 10.17 -3.12
C ILE A 14 2.27 10.88 -4.22
N GLU A 15 2.77 11.98 -4.78
CA GLU A 15 2.13 12.69 -5.88
C GLU A 15 2.08 11.85 -7.17
N GLY A 16 3.06 10.96 -7.38
CA GLY A 16 3.11 10.03 -8.50
C GLY A 16 1.95 9.03 -8.54
N LEU A 17 1.26 8.79 -7.41
CA LEU A 17 0.04 7.98 -7.36
C LEU A 17 -1.19 8.71 -7.92
N ASN A 18 -1.14 10.04 -8.07
CA ASN A 18 -2.23 10.80 -8.64
C ASN A 18 -2.24 10.74 -10.18
N GLN A 19 -2.86 9.69 -10.72
CA GLN A 19 -2.98 9.48 -12.17
C GLN A 19 -4.04 10.38 -12.85
N ARG A 20 -4.87 11.10 -12.08
CA ARG A 20 -6.01 11.87 -12.63
C ARG A 20 -5.78 13.37 -12.69
N GLY A 21 -4.61 13.83 -12.25
CA GLY A 21 -4.28 15.24 -12.16
C GLY A 21 -4.98 15.94 -10.99
N GLY A 22 -4.80 17.25 -10.91
CA GLY A 22 -5.23 18.04 -9.75
C GLY A 22 -4.33 17.81 -8.53
N ARG A 23 -4.79 18.29 -7.37
CA ARG A 23 -4.05 18.18 -6.11
C ARG A 23 -4.20 16.78 -5.52
N THR A 24 -3.10 16.18 -5.07
CA THR A 24 -3.12 14.96 -4.25
C THR A 24 -3.84 15.26 -2.93
N LEU A 25 -4.87 14.46 -2.62
CA LEU A 25 -5.61 14.61 -1.37
C LEU A 25 -4.75 14.13 -0.20
N SER A 26 -4.91 14.77 0.94
CA SER A 26 -4.32 14.38 2.21
C SER A 26 -5.35 13.70 3.10
N ILE A 27 -4.90 12.99 4.13
CA ILE A 27 -5.79 12.38 5.12
C ILE A 27 -6.79 13.39 5.71
N VAL A 28 -6.42 14.66 5.87
CA VAL A 28 -7.31 15.71 6.35
C VAL A 28 -8.44 15.99 5.36
N ASP A 29 -8.14 15.99 4.06
CA ASP A 29 -9.17 16.14 3.02
C ASP A 29 -10.12 14.95 3.01
N VAL A 30 -9.57 13.73 3.14
CA VAL A 30 -10.34 12.48 3.10
C VAL A 30 -11.20 12.32 4.35
N MET A 31 -10.73 12.79 5.51
CA MET A 31 -11.55 12.92 6.73
C MET A 31 -12.68 13.94 6.57
N ARG A 32 -12.39 15.13 6.01
CA ARG A 32 -13.42 16.16 5.76
C ARG A 32 -14.49 15.71 4.78
N ALA A 33 -14.12 14.85 3.83
CA ALA A 33 -15.05 14.24 2.88
C ALA A 33 -15.92 13.12 3.50
N GLY A 34 -15.66 12.72 4.75
CA GLY A 34 -16.34 11.61 5.41
C GLY A 34 -15.93 10.23 4.89
N THR A 35 -14.85 10.14 4.11
CA THR A 35 -14.36 8.88 3.56
C THR A 35 -13.63 8.04 4.60
N VAL A 36 -12.89 8.69 5.50
CA VAL A 36 -12.18 8.07 6.63
C VAL A 36 -12.58 8.80 7.91
N PRO A 37 -13.23 8.15 8.89
CA PRO A 37 -13.50 8.77 10.20
C PRO A 37 -12.20 9.10 10.96
N PRO A 38 -12.18 10.13 11.82
CA PRO A 38 -10.98 10.51 12.59
C PRO A 38 -10.38 9.37 13.44
N GLU A 39 -11.23 8.52 14.01
CA GLU A 39 -10.82 7.37 14.83
C GLU A 39 -10.08 6.34 13.98
N VAL A 40 -10.59 6.08 12.77
CA VAL A 40 -9.93 5.22 11.79
C VAL A 40 -8.61 5.83 11.34
N ALA A 41 -8.57 7.14 11.04
CA ALA A 41 -7.33 7.82 10.68
C ALA A 41 -6.26 7.72 11.79
N GLY A 42 -6.65 7.87 13.06
CA GLY A 42 -5.77 7.68 14.21
C GLY A 42 -5.23 6.26 14.33
N PHE A 43 -6.09 5.26 14.11
CA PHE A 43 -5.70 3.86 14.10
C PHE A 43 -4.71 3.53 12.96
N LEU A 44 -4.99 4.01 11.75
CA LEU A 44 -4.10 3.84 10.60
C LEU A 44 -2.74 4.46 10.84
N LEU A 45 -2.70 5.69 11.37
CA LEU A 45 -1.45 6.35 11.75
C LEU A 45 -0.67 5.51 12.76
N TRP A 46 -1.33 4.98 13.80
CA TRP A 46 -0.68 4.12 14.79
C TRP A 46 -0.08 2.87 14.15
N ARG A 47 -0.84 2.14 13.33
CA ARG A 47 -0.37 0.92 12.65
C ARG A 47 0.78 1.21 11.68
N VAL A 48 0.69 2.26 10.88
CA VAL A 48 1.75 2.68 9.94
C VAL A 48 2.99 3.11 10.73
N ALA A 49 2.85 3.85 11.82
CA ALA A 49 3.97 4.24 12.67
C ALA A 49 4.70 3.04 13.30
N HIS A 50 3.99 1.93 13.53
CA HIS A 50 4.54 0.66 14.05
C HIS A 50 5.00 -0.32 12.96
N GLY A 51 5.20 0.16 11.73
CA GLY A 51 5.88 -0.62 10.68
C GLY A 51 4.98 -1.47 9.80
N ALA A 52 3.65 -1.34 9.89
CA ALA A 52 2.75 -2.15 9.07
C ALA A 52 2.98 -1.90 7.57
N SER A 53 3.20 -2.98 6.80
CA SER A 53 2.95 -3.00 5.36
C SER A 53 1.45 -2.91 5.08
N PHE A 54 1.07 -2.31 3.96
CA PHE A 54 -0.34 -2.04 3.68
C PHE A 54 -0.72 -2.24 2.21
N LEU A 55 -1.92 -2.78 1.99
CA LEU A 55 -2.53 -2.87 0.68
C LEU A 55 -3.91 -2.20 0.69
N THR A 56 -4.28 -1.60 -0.45
CA THR A 56 -5.62 -1.04 -0.66
C THR A 56 -6.34 -1.78 -1.80
N GLY A 57 -7.62 -2.05 -1.60
CA GLY A 57 -8.47 -2.82 -2.51
C GLY A 57 -9.68 -2.03 -3.01
N ALA A 58 -10.03 -2.23 -4.27
CA ALA A 58 -11.41 -2.07 -4.78
C ALA A 58 -11.52 -2.60 -6.21
N VAL A 59 -12.60 -3.31 -6.54
CA VAL A 59 -12.90 -3.79 -7.89
C VAL A 59 -13.30 -2.66 -8.84
N PRO A 60 -14.16 -1.67 -8.48
CA PRO A 60 -14.38 -0.57 -9.40
C PRO A 60 -13.10 0.25 -9.55
N GLY A 61 -12.58 0.29 -10.78
CA GLY A 61 -11.65 1.33 -11.19
C GLY A 61 -12.25 2.69 -10.83
N SER A 62 -11.43 3.62 -10.36
CA SER A 62 -11.88 4.91 -9.80
C SER A 62 -12.42 4.88 -8.37
N ALA A 63 -12.35 3.80 -7.59
CA ALA A 63 -12.90 3.81 -6.22
C ALA A 63 -12.12 4.70 -5.23
N GLY A 64 -10.85 5.01 -5.50
CA GLY A 64 -10.00 5.83 -4.63
C GLY A 64 -8.89 5.06 -3.90
N LYS A 65 -8.68 3.78 -4.24
CA LYS A 65 -7.60 2.93 -3.69
C LYS A 65 -6.22 3.60 -3.73
N SER A 66 -5.82 4.19 -4.85
CA SER A 66 -4.53 4.90 -4.97
C SER A 66 -4.48 6.21 -4.16
N THR A 67 -5.62 6.87 -3.94
CA THR A 67 -5.70 8.04 -3.06
C THR A 67 -5.49 7.63 -1.60
N LEU A 68 -6.18 6.59 -1.15
CA LEU A 68 -6.01 6.05 0.20
C LEU A 68 -4.57 5.52 0.41
N LEU A 69 -3.99 4.90 -0.61
CA LEU A 69 -2.59 4.48 -0.59
C LEU A 69 -1.63 5.67 -0.39
N ALA A 70 -1.86 6.78 -1.11
CA ALA A 70 -1.09 8.01 -0.96
C ALA A 70 -1.22 8.60 0.46
N ASP A 71 -2.42 8.57 1.05
CA ASP A 71 -2.64 9.03 2.43
C ASP A 71 -1.87 8.18 3.45
N LEU A 72 -1.87 6.85 3.30
CA LEU A 72 -1.11 5.94 4.18
C LEU A 72 0.41 6.15 4.06
N LEU A 73 0.91 6.40 2.86
CA LEU A 73 2.32 6.76 2.65
C LEU A 73 2.68 8.10 3.31
N GLY A 74 1.75 9.05 3.36
CA GLY A 74 1.91 10.31 4.10
C GLY A 74 1.97 10.14 5.62
N MET A 75 1.67 8.96 6.15
CA MET A 75 1.74 8.63 7.58
C MET A 75 3.04 7.90 7.96
N LEU A 76 3.94 7.65 7.02
CA LEU A 76 5.21 6.96 7.31
C LEU A 76 6.03 7.71 8.37
N PRO A 77 6.72 6.99 9.27
CA PRO A 77 7.65 7.60 10.21
C PRO A 77 8.69 8.50 9.53
N PRO A 78 9.08 9.62 10.16
CA PRO A 78 10.17 10.45 9.66
C PRO A 78 11.45 9.63 9.42
N GLY A 79 12.10 9.84 8.28
CA GLY A 79 13.31 9.10 7.92
C GLY A 79 13.06 7.82 7.10
N GLU A 80 11.82 7.34 7.00
CA GLU A 80 11.48 6.23 6.11
C GLU A 80 11.41 6.71 4.65
N ARG A 81 12.14 6.04 3.75
CA ARG A 81 12.21 6.41 2.33
C ARG A 81 11.21 5.60 1.51
N ILE A 82 10.39 6.28 0.73
CA ILE A 82 9.56 5.66 -0.30
C ILE A 82 10.43 5.34 -1.51
N VAL A 83 10.34 4.10 -1.99
CA VAL A 83 11.07 3.61 -3.17
C VAL A 83 10.09 2.90 -4.08
N THR A 84 9.70 3.54 -5.18
CA THR A 84 8.88 2.89 -6.19
C THR A 84 9.66 1.77 -6.87
N THR A 85 9.04 0.60 -6.95
CA THR A 85 9.59 -0.60 -7.61
C THR A 85 8.81 -0.86 -8.91
N PRO A 86 9.18 -0.22 -10.03
CA PRO A 86 8.37 -0.24 -11.24
C PRO A 86 8.49 -1.52 -12.08
N ASP A 87 9.50 -2.35 -11.83
CA ASP A 87 9.78 -3.54 -12.60
C ASP A 87 10.57 -4.58 -11.80
N ASP A 88 10.82 -5.73 -12.43
CA ASP A 88 11.58 -6.82 -11.82
C ASP A 88 13.04 -6.45 -11.48
N ARG A 89 13.67 -5.62 -12.31
CA ARG A 89 15.06 -5.20 -12.09
C ARG A 89 15.16 -4.35 -10.82
N ALA A 90 14.19 -3.46 -10.59
CA ALA A 90 14.09 -2.64 -9.40
C ALA A 90 13.83 -3.49 -8.14
N VAL A 91 12.91 -4.47 -8.22
CA VAL A 91 12.65 -5.41 -7.09
C VAL A 91 13.91 -6.22 -6.78
N ALA A 92 14.59 -6.76 -7.80
CA ALA A 92 15.82 -7.52 -7.60
C ALA A 92 16.96 -6.66 -7.02
N ALA A 93 17.05 -5.38 -7.41
CA ALA A 93 18.00 -4.44 -6.81
C ALA A 93 17.68 -4.18 -5.33
N ALA A 94 16.41 -3.93 -5.01
CA ALA A 94 15.95 -3.75 -3.63
C ALA A 94 16.26 -4.98 -2.75
N LEU A 95 16.04 -6.20 -3.27
CA LEU A 95 16.39 -7.44 -2.57
C LEU A 95 17.91 -7.64 -2.37
N ARG A 96 18.77 -7.08 -3.23
CA ARG A 96 20.22 -7.09 -2.99
C ARG A 96 20.66 -6.08 -1.93
N GLU A 97 19.92 -4.98 -1.82
CA GLU A 97 20.13 -3.91 -0.83
C GLU A 97 19.43 -4.19 0.52
N ALA A 98 18.81 -5.37 0.67
CA ALA A 98 17.96 -5.90 1.74
C ALA A 98 18.54 -5.94 3.18
N ARG A 99 19.45 -5.04 3.53
CA ARG A 99 19.96 -4.85 4.90
C ARG A 99 19.70 -3.44 5.42
N ARG A 100 19.00 -2.61 4.64
CA ARG A 100 18.67 -1.24 4.99
C ARG A 100 17.22 -1.17 5.50
N THR A 101 17.06 -1.02 6.81
CA THR A 101 15.78 -0.66 7.42
C THR A 101 15.37 0.76 7.00
N GLY A 102 14.10 1.11 7.22
CA GLY A 102 13.59 2.45 6.91
C GLY A 102 13.33 2.69 5.42
N ARG A 103 12.85 1.66 4.70
CA ARG A 103 12.38 1.78 3.33
C ARG A 103 10.96 1.23 3.19
N CYS A 104 10.10 2.00 2.54
CA CYS A 104 8.79 1.58 2.07
C CYS A 104 8.84 1.38 0.56
N HIS A 105 8.74 0.13 0.11
CA HIS A 105 8.73 -0.25 -1.29
C HIS A 105 7.32 -0.11 -1.86
N LEU A 106 7.17 0.74 -2.87
CA LEU A 106 5.89 1.11 -3.44
C LEU A 106 5.67 0.41 -4.79
N CYS A 107 4.57 -0.32 -4.87
CA CYS A 107 3.95 -0.77 -6.12
C CYS A 107 2.68 0.07 -6.33
N HIS A 108 2.61 0.84 -7.41
CA HIS A 108 1.45 1.69 -7.68
C HIS A 108 0.18 0.86 -7.82
N GLU A 109 0.28 -0.29 -8.50
CA GLU A 109 -0.81 -1.26 -8.60
C GLU A 109 -0.28 -2.66 -8.91
N ILE A 110 -0.81 -3.67 -8.23
CA ILE A 110 -0.62 -5.07 -8.59
C ILE A 110 -1.70 -5.43 -9.61
N GLY A 111 -1.30 -5.48 -10.88
CA GLY A 111 -2.21 -5.68 -12.00
C GLY A 111 -1.45 -5.77 -13.32
N ALA A 112 -2.03 -6.45 -14.32
CA ALA A 112 -1.40 -6.70 -15.62
C ALA A 112 -1.30 -5.45 -16.54
N GLY A 113 -1.58 -4.26 -16.03
CA GLY A 113 -1.46 -3.01 -16.76
C GLY A 113 0.00 -2.65 -17.11
N HIS A 114 0.19 -1.81 -18.11
CA HIS A 114 1.52 -1.40 -18.61
C HIS A 114 1.99 -0.05 -18.07
N TRP A 115 1.43 0.41 -16.96
CA TRP A 115 1.74 1.72 -16.39
C TRP A 115 2.97 1.65 -15.48
N TYR A 116 3.71 2.76 -15.38
CA TYR A 116 4.83 2.86 -14.44
C TYR A 116 4.37 2.54 -13.01
N GLY A 117 5.16 1.73 -12.30
CA GLY A 117 4.84 1.30 -10.94
C GLY A 117 3.89 0.10 -10.87
N TYR A 118 3.41 -0.45 -11.99
CA TYR A 118 2.57 -1.64 -11.99
C TYR A 118 3.42 -2.90 -11.96
N LEU A 119 3.06 -3.84 -11.10
CA LEU A 119 3.71 -5.15 -11.02
C LEU A 119 2.72 -6.27 -11.32
N TRP A 120 3.20 -7.26 -12.09
CA TRP A 120 2.45 -8.46 -12.39
C TRP A 120 3.38 -9.67 -12.53
N GLY A 121 2.80 -10.87 -12.50
CA GLY A 121 3.51 -12.12 -12.64
C GLY A 121 4.41 -12.44 -11.43
N PRO A 122 5.44 -13.29 -11.62
CA PRO A 122 6.30 -13.76 -10.53
C PRO A 122 7.08 -12.65 -9.80
N THR A 123 7.15 -11.44 -10.36
CA THR A 123 7.74 -10.28 -9.71
C THR A 123 6.97 -9.86 -8.46
N VAL A 124 5.66 -10.11 -8.41
CA VAL A 124 4.82 -9.78 -7.25
C VAL A 124 5.26 -10.58 -6.02
N GLY A 125 5.44 -11.90 -6.14
CA GLY A 125 6.00 -12.72 -5.05
C GLY A 125 7.38 -12.23 -4.58
N ARG A 126 8.24 -11.74 -5.49
CA ARG A 126 9.54 -11.13 -5.12
C ARG A 126 9.39 -9.80 -4.39
N PHE A 127 8.43 -8.99 -4.79
CA PHE A 127 8.11 -7.73 -4.11
C PHE A 127 7.69 -7.99 -2.66
N PHE A 128 6.86 -9.00 -2.41
CA PHE A 128 6.42 -9.35 -1.05
C PHE A 128 7.56 -9.81 -0.13
N ARG A 129 8.61 -10.44 -0.69
CA ARG A 129 9.82 -10.83 0.07
C ARG A 129 10.64 -9.65 0.57
N LEU A 130 10.38 -8.42 0.10
CA LEU A 130 11.02 -7.22 0.65
C LEU A 130 10.64 -6.97 2.12
N GLN A 131 9.53 -7.56 2.58
CA GLN A 131 9.14 -7.53 4.01
C GLN A 131 10.12 -8.34 4.87
N GLU A 132 10.49 -9.54 4.43
CA GLU A 132 11.46 -10.42 5.11
C GLU A 132 12.86 -9.79 5.17
N ALA A 133 13.16 -8.92 4.20
CA ALA A 133 14.38 -8.12 4.13
C ALA A 133 14.40 -6.91 5.10
N GLY A 134 13.38 -6.73 5.93
CA GLY A 134 13.25 -5.60 6.87
C GLY A 134 12.75 -4.31 6.22
N GLY A 135 12.24 -4.39 4.99
CA GLY A 135 11.51 -3.30 4.35
C GLY A 135 10.02 -3.38 4.63
N ARG A 136 9.30 -2.30 4.32
CA ARG A 136 7.84 -2.27 4.25
C ARG A 136 7.42 -2.37 2.78
N ILE A 137 6.26 -2.96 2.51
CA ILE A 137 5.63 -2.87 1.18
C ILE A 137 4.32 -2.09 1.24
N ALA A 138 4.03 -1.39 0.15
CA ALA A 138 2.80 -0.65 -0.05
C ALA A 138 2.29 -0.84 -1.48
N GLY A 139 0.98 -1.02 -1.65
CA GLY A 139 0.40 -1.04 -2.99
C GLY A 139 -1.13 -1.11 -3.02
N CYS A 140 -1.69 -1.18 -4.23
CA CYS A 140 -3.12 -1.38 -4.41
C CYS A 140 -3.43 -2.45 -5.45
N LEU A 141 -4.62 -3.03 -5.40
CA LEU A 141 -5.09 -3.98 -6.40
C LEU A 141 -6.61 -4.03 -6.49
N HIS A 142 -7.10 -4.68 -7.54
CA HIS A 142 -8.52 -4.87 -7.77
C HIS A 142 -9.05 -6.09 -6.97
N ALA A 143 -9.43 -5.83 -5.72
CA ALA A 143 -10.12 -6.76 -4.85
C ALA A 143 -11.05 -5.99 -3.90
N ASP A 144 -12.23 -6.53 -3.59
CA ASP A 144 -13.22 -5.91 -2.69
C ASP A 144 -13.15 -6.48 -1.26
N ASP A 145 -12.48 -7.62 -1.07
CA ASP A 145 -12.35 -8.26 0.24
C ASP A 145 -11.02 -9.05 0.39
N PRO A 146 -10.64 -9.42 1.62
CA PRO A 146 -9.40 -10.17 1.87
C PRO A 146 -9.36 -11.53 1.20
N VAL A 147 -10.49 -12.22 1.04
CA VAL A 147 -10.56 -13.55 0.42
C VAL A 147 -10.22 -13.46 -1.06
N GLN A 148 -10.81 -12.48 -1.76
CA GLN A 148 -10.51 -12.19 -3.16
C GLN A 148 -9.06 -11.73 -3.33
N MET A 149 -8.60 -10.80 -2.49
CA MET A 149 -7.23 -10.30 -2.50
C MET A 149 -6.22 -11.45 -2.32
N ARG A 150 -6.45 -12.31 -1.33
CA ARG A 150 -5.65 -13.52 -1.08
C ARG A 150 -5.68 -14.47 -2.27
N GLY A 151 -6.85 -14.75 -2.84
CA GLY A 151 -7.00 -15.62 -4.00
C GLY A 151 -6.19 -15.15 -5.21
N ILE A 152 -6.15 -13.83 -5.46
CA ILE A 152 -5.34 -13.23 -6.54
C ILE A 152 -3.85 -13.37 -6.24
N LEU A 153 -3.42 -12.97 -5.04
CA LEU A 153 -1.99 -12.91 -4.68
C LEU A 153 -1.34 -14.29 -4.57
N LEU A 154 -2.06 -15.28 -4.04
CA LEU A 154 -1.56 -16.66 -3.91
C LEU A 154 -1.69 -17.47 -5.21
N ALA A 155 -2.32 -16.91 -6.26
CA ALA A 155 -2.39 -17.58 -7.55
C ALA A 155 -0.97 -17.90 -8.06
N PRO A 156 -0.73 -19.06 -8.71
CA PRO A 156 0.59 -19.45 -9.21
C PRO A 156 1.25 -18.40 -10.11
N THR A 157 0.43 -17.59 -10.81
CA THR A 157 0.90 -16.49 -11.66
C THR A 157 1.64 -15.42 -10.86
N LEU A 158 1.20 -15.09 -9.63
CA LEU A 158 1.80 -14.04 -8.80
C LEU A 158 2.78 -14.61 -7.77
N GLY A 159 2.49 -15.80 -7.24
CA GLY A 159 3.40 -16.56 -6.39
C GLY A 159 3.70 -15.91 -5.05
N VAL A 160 2.78 -15.16 -4.47
CA VAL A 160 2.88 -14.69 -3.08
C VAL A 160 2.60 -15.87 -2.15
N THR A 161 3.47 -16.09 -1.16
CA THR A 161 3.24 -17.16 -0.17
C THR A 161 2.18 -16.72 0.86
N PRO A 162 1.46 -17.67 1.49
CA PRO A 162 0.55 -17.35 2.59
C PRO A 162 1.20 -16.52 3.69
N GLU A 163 2.44 -16.85 4.06
CA GLU A 163 3.21 -16.18 5.11
C GLU A 163 3.53 -14.73 4.72
N ALA A 164 3.95 -14.50 3.47
CA ALA A 164 4.27 -13.16 2.99
C ALA A 164 3.02 -12.28 2.87
N PHE A 165 1.87 -12.87 2.50
CA PHE A 165 0.58 -12.18 2.55
C PHE A 165 0.16 -11.85 3.98
N GLY A 166 0.31 -12.81 4.91
CA GLY A 166 0.04 -12.61 6.35
C GLY A 166 0.94 -11.56 7.00
N GLY A 167 2.14 -11.31 6.46
CA GLY A 167 3.01 -10.21 6.87
C GLY A 167 2.49 -8.81 6.53
N VAL A 168 1.47 -8.69 5.68
CA VAL A 168 0.83 -7.40 5.37
C VAL A 168 -0.07 -7.00 6.54
N GLY A 169 0.42 -6.12 7.41
CA GLY A 169 -0.29 -5.75 8.64
C GLY A 169 -1.59 -4.96 8.46
N LEU A 170 -1.90 -4.45 7.27
CA LEU A 170 -3.09 -3.65 6.98
C LEU A 170 -3.67 -3.91 5.59
N LEU A 171 -4.96 -4.22 5.52
CA LEU A 171 -5.74 -4.25 4.27
C LEU A 171 -6.91 -3.27 4.39
N LEU A 172 -7.09 -2.39 3.41
CA LEU A 172 -8.19 -1.42 3.38
C LEU A 172 -8.97 -1.54 2.09
N PHE A 173 -10.29 -1.65 2.18
CA PHE A 173 -11.16 -1.81 1.01
C PHE A 173 -12.04 -0.58 0.85
N MET A 174 -12.05 -0.02 -0.36
CA MET A 174 -12.86 1.15 -0.70
C MET A 174 -14.24 0.72 -1.19
N GLY A 175 -15.28 1.35 -0.65
CA GLY A 175 -16.66 1.17 -1.07
C GLY A 175 -17.37 2.49 -1.34
N ARG A 176 -18.70 2.43 -1.38
CA ARG A 176 -19.56 3.60 -1.53
C ARG A 176 -20.75 3.53 -0.59
N ALA A 177 -21.01 4.62 0.12
CA ALA A 177 -22.19 4.80 0.95
C ALA A 177 -22.88 6.12 0.59
N GLY A 178 -24.16 6.08 0.20
CA GLY A 178 -24.93 7.29 -0.13
C GLY A 178 -24.31 8.15 -1.25
N GLY A 179 -23.60 7.53 -2.20
CA GLY A 179 -22.89 8.23 -3.28
C GLY A 179 -21.51 8.78 -2.90
N VAL A 180 -21.11 8.70 -1.64
CA VAL A 180 -19.79 9.10 -1.12
C VAL A 180 -18.85 7.89 -1.13
N ARG A 181 -17.56 8.10 -1.36
CA ARG A 181 -16.54 7.05 -1.22
C ARG A 181 -16.21 6.88 0.25
N VAL A 182 -16.11 5.63 0.71
CA VAL A 182 -15.81 5.31 2.10
C VAL A 182 -14.77 4.18 2.16
N VAL A 183 -14.04 4.09 3.26
CA VAL A 183 -13.40 2.82 3.64
C VAL A 183 -14.52 1.90 4.12
N ASP A 184 -14.80 0.87 3.34
CA ASP A 184 -15.89 -0.09 3.59
C ASP A 184 -15.50 -1.11 4.66
N SER A 185 -14.26 -1.59 4.60
CA SER A 185 -13.70 -2.46 5.63
C SER A 185 -12.20 -2.26 5.79
N LEU A 186 -11.73 -2.56 7.00
CA LEU A 186 -10.35 -2.45 7.44
C LEU A 186 -9.99 -3.75 8.15
N TRP A 187 -8.87 -4.35 7.74
CA TRP A 187 -8.42 -5.61 8.29
C TRP A 187 -6.95 -5.52 8.72
N THR A 188 -6.61 -6.22 9.80
CA THR A 188 -5.25 -6.23 10.35
C THR A 188 -4.74 -7.65 10.52
N ALA A 189 -3.44 -7.84 10.28
CA ALA A 189 -2.73 -9.05 10.67
C ALA A 189 -1.65 -8.73 11.71
N ASP A 190 -1.37 -9.70 12.57
CA ASP A 190 -0.24 -9.71 13.51
C ASP A 190 1.00 -10.44 12.95
N GLY A 191 0.91 -10.93 11.71
CA GLY A 191 1.95 -11.73 11.07
C GLY A 191 1.75 -13.24 11.21
N ALA A 192 0.70 -13.71 11.91
CA ALA A 192 0.39 -15.14 12.09
C ALA A 192 -0.39 -15.79 10.93
N GLY A 193 -0.73 -15.02 9.89
CA GLY A 193 -1.26 -15.56 8.62
C GLY A 193 -2.70 -15.15 8.29
N ASP A 194 -3.48 -14.72 9.29
CA ASP A 194 -4.86 -14.30 9.10
C ASP A 194 -5.05 -12.80 9.34
N HIS A 195 -6.00 -12.23 8.59
CA HIS A 195 -6.44 -10.85 8.74
C HIS A 195 -7.77 -10.81 9.47
N GLU A 196 -7.86 -10.01 10.53
CA GLU A 196 -9.07 -9.81 11.33
C GLU A 196 -9.70 -8.45 11.01
N LEU A 197 -11.03 -8.42 10.97
CA LEU A 197 -11.81 -7.20 10.77
C LEU A 197 -11.73 -6.33 12.04
N VAL A 198 -11.51 -5.03 11.86
CA VAL A 198 -11.44 -4.02 12.94
C VAL A 198 -12.79 -3.36 13.18
#